data_AF-A0A1H8F494-F1
#
_entry.id   AF-A0A1H8F494-F1
#
_cell.length_a   1.000
_cell.length_b   1.000
_cell.length_c   1.000
_cell.angle_alpha   90.00
_cell.angle_beta   90.00
_cell.angle_gamma   90.00
#
_symmetry.space_group_name_H-M   'P 1'
#
loop_
_entity.id
_entity.type
_entity.pdbx_description
1 polymer ?
#
loop_
_entity_poly.entity_id
_entity_poly.type
_entity_poly.pdbx_seq_one_letter_code
_entity_poly.pdbx_strand_id
1 'polypeptide(L)'
;MKDNYKYFIMTPQAYRLQIEYNEGEQKGVVFMGRRKWTAEQKMEIVLAGMAHGANISAICREYGIVQTQYYKWRETFLQGAIGALKTGVSNREQELEKELEKAKALIGEKEIQIEIL
;
A
#
# COMPACT_ATOMS: atom_id res chain seq x y z
N MET A 1 -33.91 -30.90 15.33
CA MET A 1 -33.89 -29.42 15.37
C MET A 1 -32.44 -29.00 15.22
N LYS A 2 -32.12 -28.21 14.19
CA LYS A 2 -30.75 -27.85 13.81
C LYS A 2 -30.41 -26.47 14.39
N ASP A 3 -29.83 -26.45 15.57
CA ASP A 3 -29.25 -25.21 16.11
C ASP A 3 -27.76 -25.20 15.77
N ASN A 4 -27.50 -24.77 14.54
CA ASN A 4 -26.15 -24.58 14.03
C ASN A 4 -25.74 -23.14 14.38
N TYR A 5 -25.02 -22.98 15.49
CA TYR A 5 -24.53 -21.68 15.95
C TYR A 5 -23.50 -21.12 14.96
N LYS A 6 -24.01 -20.32 14.02
CA LYS A 6 -23.23 -19.59 13.02
C LYS A 6 -22.62 -18.37 13.72
N TYR A 7 -21.48 -18.56 14.39
CA TYR A 7 -20.81 -17.44 15.06
C TYR A 7 -20.29 -16.43 14.04
N PHE A 8 -20.66 -15.19 14.37
CA PHE A 8 -20.48 -13.92 13.71
C PHE A 8 -18.99 -13.60 13.48
N ILE A 9 -18.59 -13.42 12.22
CA ILE A 9 -17.24 -13.04 11.81
C ILE A 9 -17.02 -11.54 12.05
N MET A 10 -16.26 -11.20 13.08
CA MET A 10 -15.74 -9.85 13.29
C MET A 10 -14.24 -9.91 13.59
N THR A 11 -13.42 -9.97 12.54
CA THR A 11 -12.17 -9.21 12.34
C THR A 11 -11.51 -9.68 11.04
N PRO A 12 -10.73 -8.82 10.37
CA PRO A 12 -10.39 -9.02 8.97
C PRO A 12 -9.02 -9.67 8.69
N GLN A 13 -8.41 -10.32 9.69
CA GLN A 13 -7.10 -10.96 9.56
C GLN A 13 -7.13 -12.49 9.66
N ALA A 14 -8.31 -13.12 9.76
CA ALA A 14 -8.42 -14.57 9.89
C ALA A 14 -9.11 -15.19 8.67
N TYR A 15 -8.27 -15.74 7.80
CA TYR A 15 -8.53 -16.79 6.81
C TYR A 15 -9.79 -17.60 7.16
N ARG A 16 -10.85 -17.45 6.34
CA ARG A 16 -12.04 -18.29 6.43
C ARG A 16 -11.68 -19.69 5.93
N LEU A 17 -11.28 -20.56 6.86
CA LEU A 17 -11.16 -21.99 6.60
C LEU A 17 -12.57 -22.55 6.37
N GLN A 18 -12.90 -22.91 5.12
CA GLN A 18 -13.93 -23.91 4.88
C GLN A 18 -13.22 -25.26 4.90
N ILE A 19 -13.31 -25.95 6.03
CA ILE A 19 -12.87 -27.34 6.15
C ILE A 19 -14.12 -28.17 5.92
N GLU A 20 -14.31 -28.70 4.71
CA GLU A 20 -15.15 -29.88 4.54
C GLU A 20 -14.29 -31.07 4.97
N TYR A 21 -14.66 -31.68 6.09
CA TYR A 21 -14.04 -32.92 6.55
C TYR A 21 -14.41 -34.04 5.58
N ASN A 22 -13.47 -34.47 4.75
CA ASN A 22 -13.50 -35.78 4.09
C ASN A 22 -12.29 -36.57 4.59
N GLU A 23 -12.56 -37.71 5.23
CA GLU A 23 -11.54 -38.64 5.71
C GLU A 23 -10.73 -39.16 4.52
N GLY A 24 -9.41 -38.94 4.54
CA GLY A 24 -8.48 -39.76 3.74
C GLY A 24 -7.46 -39.06 2.83
N GLU A 25 -7.27 -37.73 2.84
CA GLU A 25 -6.24 -37.13 2.00
C GLU A 25 -5.54 -35.95 2.67
N GLN A 26 -4.25 -36.11 3.02
CA GLN A 26 -3.41 -35.02 3.51
C GLN A 26 -3.10 -34.05 2.35
N LYS A 27 -3.96 -33.05 2.15
CA LYS A 27 -3.68 -31.93 1.24
C LYS A 27 -3.08 -30.77 2.02
N GLY A 28 -1.85 -30.41 1.66
CA GLY A 28 -1.05 -29.38 2.32
C GLY A 28 -1.80 -28.05 2.45
N VAL A 29 -1.56 -27.37 3.58
CA VAL A 29 -2.14 -26.06 3.87
C VAL A 29 -1.57 -25.04 2.88
N VAL A 30 -2.37 -24.65 1.88
CA VAL A 30 -2.00 -23.56 0.97
C VAL A 30 -2.16 -22.25 1.74
N PHE A 31 -1.06 -21.73 2.27
CA PHE A 31 -1.01 -20.38 2.82
C PHE A 31 -1.25 -19.38 1.68
N MET A 32 -2.49 -18.93 1.49
CA MET A 32 -2.78 -17.79 0.63
C MET A 32 -2.07 -16.56 1.22
N GLY A 33 -0.97 -16.17 0.59
CA GLY A 33 -0.21 -14.99 0.97
C GLY A 33 -1.10 -13.74 1.02
N ARG A 34 -0.76 -12.80 1.90
CA ARG A 34 -1.49 -11.53 2.01
C ARG A 34 -1.59 -10.87 0.63
N ARG A 35 -2.82 -10.55 0.20
CA ARG A 35 -3.07 -9.80 -1.04
C ARG A 35 -2.23 -8.52 -1.03
N LYS A 36 -1.39 -8.34 -2.05
CA LYS A 36 -0.61 -7.12 -2.26
C LYS A 36 -1.48 -6.10 -3.00
N TRP A 37 -1.41 -4.84 -2.57
CA TRP A 37 -2.12 -3.72 -3.17
C TRP A 37 -1.12 -2.75 -3.77
N THR A 38 -1.24 -2.44 -5.06
CA THR A 38 -0.41 -1.42 -5.71
C THR A 38 -0.80 -0.01 -5.24
N ALA A 39 0.01 0.99 -5.56
CA ALA A 39 -0.31 2.38 -5.19
C ALA A 39 -1.58 2.86 -5.91
N GLU A 40 -1.74 2.48 -7.18
CA GLU A 40 -2.86 2.83 -8.05
C GLU A 40 -4.16 2.23 -7.52
N GLN A 41 -4.15 0.95 -7.14
CA GLN A 41 -5.33 0.30 -6.55
C GLN A 41 -5.75 0.94 -5.23
N LYS A 42 -4.78 1.33 -4.38
CA LYS A 42 -5.09 2.05 -3.13
C LYS A 42 -5.73 3.40 -3.43
N MET A 43 -5.22 4.11 -4.43
CA MET A 43 -5.78 5.40 -4.87
C MET A 43 -7.21 5.24 -5.38
N GLU A 44 -7.48 4.29 -6.27
CA GLU A 44 -8.83 4.02 -6.77
C GLU A 44 -9.83 3.78 -5.63
N ILE A 45 -9.46 2.93 -4.67
CA ILE A 45 -10.30 2.64 -3.50
C ILE A 45 -10.54 3.89 -2.64
N VAL A 46 -9.50 4.68 -2.41
CA VAL A 46 -9.60 5.93 -1.63
C VAL A 46 -10.53 6.92 -2.33
N LEU A 47 -10.38 7.12 -3.63
CA LEU A 47 -11.22 8.03 -4.42
C LEU A 47 -12.68 7.58 -4.44
N ALA A 48 -12.93 6.28 -4.62
CA ALA A 48 -14.28 5.71 -4.55
C ALA A 48 -14.97 6.02 -3.21
N GLY A 49 -14.23 5.95 -2.11
CA GLY A 49 -14.75 6.27 -0.78
C GLY A 49 -14.85 7.76 -0.46
N MET A 50 -14.27 8.63 -1.28
CA MET A 50 -14.35 10.09 -1.17
C MET A 50 -15.47 10.69 -2.04
N ALA A 51 -16.07 9.90 -2.95
CA ALA A 51 -17.18 10.33 -3.76
C ALA A 51 -18.40 10.71 -2.90
N HIS A 52 -19.20 11.67 -3.38
CA HIS A 52 -20.40 12.10 -2.67
C HIS A 52 -21.39 10.92 -2.53
N GLY A 53 -21.89 10.69 -1.31
CA GLY A 53 -22.81 9.58 -1.02
C GLY A 53 -22.15 8.19 -0.95
N ALA A 54 -20.81 8.10 -0.99
CA ALA A 54 -20.11 6.83 -0.91
C ALA A 54 -20.38 6.09 0.41
N ASN A 55 -20.64 4.78 0.32
CA ASN A 55 -20.75 3.90 1.48
C ASN A 55 -19.44 3.13 1.69
N ILE A 56 -18.62 3.62 2.63
CA ILE A 56 -17.30 3.05 2.95
C ILE A 56 -17.40 1.57 3.34
N SER A 57 -18.47 1.16 4.02
CA SER A 57 -18.66 -0.24 4.42
C SER A 57 -18.91 -1.15 3.22
N ALA A 58 -19.68 -0.68 2.22
CA ALA A 58 -19.91 -1.42 0.99
C ALA A 58 -18.62 -1.54 0.16
N ILE A 59 -17.89 -0.44 0.01
CA ILE A 59 -16.59 -0.41 -0.69
C ILE A 59 -15.59 -1.36 -0.01
N CYS A 60 -15.48 -1.31 1.32
CA CYS A 60 -14.58 -2.22 2.03
C CYS A 60 -14.93 -3.71 1.78
N ARG A 61 -16.21 -4.05 1.71
CA ARG A 61 -16.66 -5.42 1.40
C ARG A 61 -16.32 -5.84 -0.03
N GLU A 62 -16.55 -4.95 -0.99
CA GLU A 62 -16.25 -5.19 -2.41
C GLU A 62 -14.77 -5.47 -2.66
N TYR A 63 -13.89 -4.64 -2.07
CA TYR A 63 -12.45 -4.79 -2.23
C TYR A 63 -11.84 -5.81 -1.26
N GLY A 64 -12.62 -6.37 -0.33
CA GLY A 64 -12.14 -7.31 0.68
C GLY A 64 -11.14 -6.67 1.67
N ILE A 65 -11.31 -5.38 1.94
CA ILE A 65 -10.51 -4.63 2.90
C ILE A 65 -11.33 -4.27 4.13
N VAL A 66 -10.65 -3.64 5.07
CA VAL A 66 -11.18 -3.30 6.37
C VAL A 66 -11.23 -1.79 6.48
N GLN A 67 -12.22 -1.25 7.20
CA GLN A 67 -12.39 0.20 7.29
C GLN A 67 -11.13 0.90 7.86
N THR A 68 -10.45 0.32 8.84
CA THR A 68 -9.18 0.87 9.36
C THR A 68 -8.08 0.93 8.30
N GLN A 69 -8.01 -0.05 7.40
CA GLN A 69 -7.07 -0.06 6.27
C GLN A 69 -7.40 1.05 5.27
N TYR A 70 -8.70 1.23 4.96
CA TYR A 70 -9.18 2.31 4.11
C TYR A 70 -8.81 3.69 4.68
N TYR A 71 -9.14 3.95 5.95
CA TYR A 71 -8.86 5.24 6.56
C TYR A 71 -7.37 5.54 6.66
N LYS A 72 -6.54 4.51 6.91
CA LYS A 72 -5.08 4.65 6.85
C LYS A 72 -4.61 5.09 5.45
N TRP A 73 -5.11 4.47 4.39
CA TRP A 73 -4.75 4.85 3.03
C TRP A 73 -5.25 6.24 2.65
N ARG A 74 -6.47 6.59 3.05
CA ARG A 74 -7.04 7.93 2.82
C ARG A 74 -6.17 9.01 3.48
N GLU A 75 -5.74 8.78 4.71
CA GLU A 75 -4.87 9.73 5.43
C GLU A 75 -3.53 9.89 4.72
N THR A 76 -2.87 8.79 4.35
CA THR A 76 -1.60 8.84 3.61
C THR A 76 -1.76 9.55 2.26
N PHE A 77 -2.87 9.32 1.55
CA PHE A 77 -3.18 9.97 0.28
C PHE A 77 -3.32 11.50 0.45
N LEU A 78 -4.09 11.96 1.44
CA LEU A 78 -4.30 13.38 1.70
C LEU A 78 -3.01 14.08 2.16
N GLN A 79 -2.23 13.45 3.03
CA GLN A 79 -0.94 14.00 3.47
C GLN A 79 0.04 14.14 2.30
N GLY A 80 0.12 13.12 1.43
CA GLY A 80 0.93 13.15 0.22
C GLY A 80 0.49 14.26 -0.74
N ALA A 81 -0.83 14.41 -0.95
CA ALA A 81 -1.39 15.47 -1.79
C ALA A 81 -1.07 16.87 -1.24
N ILE A 82 -1.24 17.09 0.07
CA ILE A 82 -0.89 18.36 0.72
C ILE A 82 0.61 18.63 0.61
N GLY A 83 1.45 17.62 0.81
CA GLY A 83 2.90 17.73 0.63
C GLY A 83 3.26 18.19 -0.79
N ALA A 84 2.74 17.50 -1.81
CA ALA A 84 2.98 17.83 -3.20
C ALA A 84 2.52 19.26 -3.56
N LEU A 85 1.37 19.70 -3.04
CA LEU A 85 0.86 21.07 -3.25
C LEU A 85 1.69 22.14 -2.54
N LYS A 86 2.27 21.83 -1.37
CA LYS A 86 3.13 22.77 -0.62
C LYS A 86 4.51 22.94 -1.23
N THR A 87 5.11 21.84 -1.68
CA THR A 87 6.51 21.84 -2.11
C THR A 87 6.66 22.22 -3.59
N GLY A 88 5.59 22.21 -4.38
CA GLY A 88 5.72 22.20 -5.84
C GLY A 88 6.49 20.94 -6.28
N VAL A 89 6.81 20.80 -7.57
CA VAL A 89 7.58 19.66 -8.09
C VAL A 89 8.90 19.51 -7.31
N SER A 90 8.90 18.53 -6.41
CA SER A 90 10.05 17.87 -5.77
C SER A 90 11.31 18.73 -5.56
N ASN A 91 11.28 19.63 -4.58
CA ASN A 91 12.51 20.25 -4.06
C ASN A 91 13.55 19.20 -3.66
N ARG A 92 13.11 18.00 -3.25
CA ARG A 92 14.02 16.91 -2.87
C ARG A 92 14.74 16.28 -4.06
N GLU A 93 14.08 16.03 -5.19
CA GLU A 93 14.78 15.55 -6.40
C GLU A 93 15.72 16.62 -6.95
N GLN A 94 15.31 17.89 -6.96
CA GLN A 94 16.20 18.99 -7.35
C GLN A 94 17.40 19.13 -6.41
N GLU A 95 17.22 18.91 -5.12
CA GLU A 95 18.30 18.96 -4.14
C GLU A 95 19.24 17.76 -4.26
N LEU A 96 18.70 16.57 -4.51
CA LEU A 96 19.49 15.37 -4.83
C LEU A 96 20.26 15.52 -6.15
N GLU A 97 19.66 16.13 -7.17
CA GLU A 97 20.34 16.45 -8.44
C GLU A 97 21.48 17.47 -8.22
N LYS A 98 21.26 18.49 -7.39
CA LYS A 98 22.31 19.45 -7.01
C LYS A 98 23.44 18.80 -6.22
N GLU A 99 23.11 17.88 -5.30
CA GLU A 99 24.12 17.10 -4.56
C GLU A 99 24.92 16.20 -5.51
N LEU A 100 24.27 15.55 -6.48
CA LEU A 100 24.93 14.75 -7.51
C LEU A 100 25.85 15.59 -8.41
N GLU A 101 25.42 16.76 -8.84
CA GLU A 101 26.27 17.67 -9.62
C GLU A 101 27.51 18.09 -8.83
N LYS A 102 27.34 18.50 -7.56
CA LYS A 102 28.47 18.89 -6.70
C LYS A 102 29.46 17.75 -6.50
N ALA A 103 28.96 16.54 -6.28
CA ALA A 103 29.80 15.35 -6.14
C ALA A 103 30.57 15.05 -7.43
N LYS A 104 29.94 15.16 -8.60
CA LYS A 104 30.59 14.98 -9.92
C LYS A 104 31.66 16.04 -10.19
N ALA A 105 31.41 17.31 -9.86
CA ALA A 105 32.36 18.39 -10.05
C ALA A 105 33.65 18.18 -9.22
N LEU A 106 33.52 17.78 -7.96
CA LEU A 106 34.66 17.49 -7.08
C LEU A 106 35.49 16.29 -7.54
N ILE A 107 34.86 15.29 -8.17
CA ILE A 107 35.57 14.15 -8.76
C ILE A 107 36.36 14.60 -9.98
N GLY A 108 35.74 15.34 -10.90
CA GLY A 108 36.42 15.84 -12.11
C GLY A 108 37.60 16.76 -11.79
N GLU A 109 37.49 17.59 -10.74
CA GLU A 109 38.59 18.45 -10.29
C GLU A 109 39.79 17.64 -9.75
N LYS A 110 39.53 16.48 -9.14
CA LYS A 110 40.58 15.55 -8.69
C LYS A 110 41.17 14.70 -9.82
N GLU A 111 40.37 14.31 -10.81
CA GLU A 111 40.87 13.59 -11.99
C GLU A 111 41.85 14.43 -12.81
N ILE A 112 41.57 15.73 -12.98
CA ILE A 112 42.50 16.66 -13.66
C ILE A 112 43.86 16.76 -12.95
N GLN A 113 43.89 16.69 -11.62
CA GLN A 113 45.15 16.73 -10.85
C GLN A 113 45.98 15.44 -11.02
N ILE A 114 45.35 14.31 -11.36
CA ILE A 114 46.04 13.04 -11.59
C ILE A 114 46.65 13.00 -13.00
N GLU A 115 46.02 13.59 -14.02
CA GLU A 115 46.60 13.64 -15.38
C GLU A 115 47.77 14.62 -15.53
N ILE A 116 47.92 15.57 -14.61
CA ILE A 116 49.01 16.58 -14.63
C ILE A 116 50.30 16.07 -13.95
N LEU A 117 50.25 14.94 -13.22
CA LEU A 117 51.39 14.31 -12.53
C LEU A 117 51.90 13.07 -13.26
#